data_AF-A0A950E466-F1
#
_entry.id   AF-A0A950E466-F1
#
_cell.length_a   1.000
_cell.length_b   1.000
_cell.length_c   1.000
_cell.angle_alpha   90.00
_cell.angle_beta   90.00
_cell.angle_gamma   90.00
#
_symmetry.space_group_name_H-M   'P 1'
#
loop_
_entity.id
_entity.type
_entity.pdbx_description
1 polymer ?
#
loop_
_entity_poly.entity_id
_entity_poly.type
_entity_poly.pdbx_seq_one_letter_code
_entity_poly.pdbx_strand_id
1 'polypeptide(L)'
;TGRKRARRLAPFAAAIVAAALLACGITLGVPDQDGATATVASGAGHTTVFASTHVAKPRRAQAAKAGRLPVAVVTIGPSADTVSVPSSYFGISTEYWALPLFERNTPVFERVLRMLHVQGDGPLVLRIGGDSADHSFWAPKARKMPGWAFAVTPTFLSRLRALVERDRVRLIVDLNLVTDTPFTAAAWARAAETTLPRGSIIGFEVGNEPDLYERKYWEATMARSPLESSPLPLEVTASSYVADFDDYARVLGEGAPDIPLFGPAVAHPRVSLDWISTLIANERSELGEVTGHLYPYSACVKHPSDASFPTVARLLSPEASSGLANDVAGAVATAHASGLKFRLTELNSVTCGGKGGVSNTFATALWAPDALFTLMRAGVDGVNLHVREYAINAPFSLNKYGLNPRPLLYGLDMFERTLGAQAQLVRLHMSEPRRSNLSAWAVRVRGDVLHVLLIDKGNHDLQVDLHLPATGPATVQRLTAPSASSTSGETLDGQRIGPEGNWIGTRQVGTIAAGRQGYVLTIPRQSEALVGVRLGSAPRHAAHHRATVRRRDNHHATSTLVAERPDRRSHGAARKA
;
A
#
# COMPACT_ATOMS: atom_id res chain seq x y z
N THR A 1 44.35 -62.20 24.56
CA THR A 1 44.16 -63.62 24.19
C THR A 1 42.73 -64.04 24.52
N GLY A 2 42.17 -65.07 23.87
CA GLY A 2 40.82 -65.58 24.17
C GLY A 2 39.78 -65.27 23.08
N ARG A 3 39.04 -66.30 22.65
CA ARG A 3 38.14 -66.29 21.48
C ARG A 3 36.74 -66.80 21.89
N LYS A 4 35.72 -66.37 21.14
CA LYS A 4 34.41 -67.03 20.86
C LYS A 4 33.19 -66.83 21.80
N ARG A 5 32.12 -66.34 21.13
CA ARG A 5 30.71 -66.80 21.11
C ARG A 5 29.72 -66.37 22.22
N ALA A 6 29.02 -65.30 21.91
CA ALA A 6 27.57 -65.28 21.61
C ALA A 6 26.57 -65.96 22.58
N ARG A 7 25.73 -65.13 23.20
CA ARG A 7 24.31 -65.43 23.49
C ARG A 7 23.42 -64.22 23.15
N ARG A 8 22.14 -64.49 22.90
CA ARG A 8 21.13 -63.58 22.32
C ARG A 8 20.62 -62.55 23.32
N LEU A 9 20.13 -61.41 22.81
CA LEU A 9 18.88 -60.78 23.25
C LEU A 9 18.33 -59.92 22.09
N ALA A 10 17.00 -59.90 21.94
CA ALA A 10 16.27 -59.15 20.91
C ALA A 10 15.58 -57.92 21.57
N PRO A 11 15.07 -56.93 20.79
CA PRO A 11 14.86 -55.59 21.32
C PRO A 11 13.52 -55.39 22.03
N PHE A 12 13.53 -54.58 23.08
CA PHE A 12 12.36 -53.84 23.56
C PHE A 12 12.61 -52.35 23.31
N ALA A 13 11.99 -51.82 22.25
CA ALA A 13 12.03 -50.40 21.89
C ALA A 13 10.70 -50.02 21.22
N ALA A 14 9.63 -50.01 22.01
CA ALA A 14 8.34 -49.45 21.66
C ALA A 14 7.63 -48.97 22.94
N ALA A 15 6.91 -47.87 22.85
CA ALA A 15 6.24 -47.14 23.95
C ALA A 15 7.18 -46.51 25.00
N ILE A 16 7.59 -45.26 24.74
CA ILE A 16 7.34 -44.04 25.56
C ILE A 16 7.74 -42.82 24.68
N VAL A 17 6.91 -42.50 23.68
CA VAL A 17 6.90 -41.19 22.98
C VAL A 17 5.46 -40.93 22.51
N ALA A 18 4.59 -40.53 23.45
CA ALA A 18 3.17 -40.28 23.15
C ALA A 18 2.53 -39.28 24.15
N ALA A 19 3.15 -38.12 24.38
CA ALA A 19 2.56 -37.03 25.17
C ALA A 19 3.28 -35.67 24.99
N ALA A 20 3.42 -35.14 23.76
CA ALA A 20 3.92 -33.76 23.51
C ALA A 20 3.63 -33.23 22.08
N LEU A 21 2.47 -33.55 21.47
CA LEU A 21 2.17 -33.23 20.06
C LEU A 21 0.84 -32.47 19.89
N LEU A 22 0.66 -31.36 20.62
CA LEU A 22 -0.53 -30.49 20.50
C LEU A 22 -0.25 -29.04 20.90
N ALA A 23 0.72 -28.41 20.23
CA ALA A 23 0.87 -26.95 20.13
C ALA A 23 1.61 -26.60 18.82
N CYS A 24 1.27 -25.45 18.21
CA CYS A 24 1.93 -24.88 17.02
C CYS A 24 1.94 -25.77 15.76
N GLY A 25 0.78 -25.88 15.10
CA GLY A 25 0.68 -26.42 13.74
C GLY A 25 1.20 -25.45 12.68
N ILE A 26 2.50 -25.52 12.35
CA ILE A 26 3.11 -24.84 11.19
C ILE A 26 3.89 -25.87 10.36
N THR A 27 3.19 -26.49 9.39
CA THR A 27 3.79 -27.30 8.33
C THR A 27 4.04 -26.44 7.09
N LEU A 28 5.26 -25.90 6.98
CA LEU A 28 5.72 -25.20 5.78
C LEU A 28 6.19 -26.21 4.74
N GLY A 29 5.65 -26.12 3.52
CA GLY A 29 6.10 -26.91 2.38
C GLY A 29 7.25 -26.23 1.67
N VAL A 30 8.34 -26.96 1.46
CA VAL A 30 9.46 -26.54 0.61
C VAL A 30 8.97 -26.37 -0.84
N PRO A 31 9.39 -25.32 -1.57
CA PRO A 31 9.05 -25.16 -2.98
C PRO A 31 9.87 -26.15 -3.83
N ASP A 32 9.18 -27.15 -4.38
CA ASP A 32 9.81 -28.08 -5.32
C ASP A 32 10.08 -27.37 -6.65
N GLN A 33 11.33 -27.39 -7.11
CA GLN A 33 11.69 -26.92 -8.45
C GLN A 33 11.70 -28.09 -9.41
N ASP A 34 10.67 -28.22 -10.24
CA ASP A 34 10.76 -29.05 -11.43
C ASP A 34 10.14 -28.37 -12.66
N GLY A 35 10.98 -28.18 -13.68
CA GLY A 35 10.58 -27.59 -14.95
C GLY A 35 10.11 -28.66 -15.92
N ALA A 36 8.79 -28.77 -16.11
CA ALA A 36 8.22 -29.66 -17.12
C ALA A 36 8.09 -28.97 -18.49
N THR A 37 9.12 -29.12 -19.35
CA THR A 37 8.99 -28.84 -20.78
C THR A 37 8.07 -29.87 -21.44
N ALA A 38 6.85 -29.46 -21.79
CA ALA A 38 5.94 -30.29 -22.58
C ALA A 38 6.32 -30.23 -24.08
N THR A 39 7.00 -31.27 -24.55
CA THR A 39 7.39 -31.44 -25.96
C THR A 39 6.17 -31.66 -26.85
N VAL A 40 6.17 -31.06 -28.05
CA VAL A 40 5.15 -31.32 -29.07
C VAL A 40 5.32 -32.75 -29.59
N ALA A 41 4.27 -33.58 -29.49
CA ALA A 41 4.17 -34.86 -30.17
C ALA A 41 2.93 -34.89 -31.05
N SER A 42 3.13 -35.07 -32.36
CA SER A 42 2.07 -35.18 -33.36
C SER A 42 1.38 -36.53 -33.28
N GLY A 43 0.06 -36.54 -33.06
CA GLY A 43 -0.78 -37.73 -33.18
C GLY A 43 -2.02 -37.42 -34.01
N ALA A 44 -2.04 -37.86 -35.27
CA ALA A 44 -3.22 -37.74 -36.12
C ALA A 44 -4.28 -38.76 -35.69
N GLY A 45 -5.49 -38.27 -35.38
CA GLY A 45 -6.64 -39.10 -35.02
C GLY A 45 -7.92 -38.38 -35.37
N HIS A 46 -8.48 -38.66 -36.54
CA HIS A 46 -9.76 -38.09 -36.94
C HIS A 46 -10.89 -38.71 -36.11
N THR A 47 -11.69 -37.88 -35.42
CA THR A 47 -13.04 -38.27 -35.01
C THR A 47 -13.94 -37.05 -35.07
N THR A 48 -14.71 -36.95 -36.16
CA THR A 48 -15.65 -35.88 -36.41
C THR A 48 -16.88 -36.04 -35.50
N VAL A 49 -17.10 -35.11 -34.57
CA VAL A 49 -18.35 -35.03 -33.81
C VAL A 49 -19.05 -33.72 -34.15
N PHE A 50 -20.22 -33.82 -34.77
CA PHE A 50 -21.03 -32.67 -35.17
C PHE A 50 -21.58 -31.95 -33.93
N ALA A 51 -21.35 -30.64 -33.84
CA ALA A 51 -21.99 -29.80 -32.83
C ALA A 51 -23.49 -29.65 -33.15
N SER A 52 -24.36 -30.24 -32.34
CA SER A 52 -25.81 -30.01 -32.46
C SER A 52 -26.16 -28.58 -32.03
N THR A 53 -26.48 -27.74 -33.02
CA THR A 53 -27.04 -26.40 -32.79
C THR A 53 -28.49 -26.50 -32.29
N HIS A 54 -28.67 -26.67 -30.99
CA HIS A 54 -29.98 -26.47 -30.37
C HIS A 54 -30.34 -24.97 -30.36
N VAL A 55 -31.05 -24.54 -31.40
CA VAL A 55 -31.75 -23.26 -31.43
C VAL A 55 -32.84 -23.30 -30.37
N ALA A 56 -32.55 -22.77 -29.19
CA ALA A 56 -33.54 -22.62 -28.13
C ALA A 56 -34.64 -21.64 -28.59
N LYS A 57 -35.88 -22.11 -28.67
CA LYS A 57 -37.04 -21.23 -28.92
C LYS A 57 -37.07 -20.13 -27.86
N PRO A 58 -37.42 -18.87 -28.21
CA PRO A 58 -37.42 -17.78 -27.25
C PRO A 58 -38.43 -18.08 -26.13
N ARG A 59 -37.94 -18.31 -24.92
CA ARG A 59 -38.80 -18.36 -23.73
C ARG A 59 -39.42 -16.98 -23.61
N ARG A 60 -40.74 -16.91 -23.79
CA ARG A 60 -41.54 -15.69 -23.59
C ARG A 60 -41.21 -15.16 -22.20
N ALA A 61 -40.49 -14.04 -22.13
CA ALA A 61 -40.08 -13.47 -20.86
C ALA A 61 -41.35 -13.08 -20.10
N GLN A 62 -41.68 -13.83 -19.05
CA GLN A 62 -42.57 -13.31 -18.03
C GLN A 62 -41.85 -12.09 -17.45
N ALA A 63 -42.44 -10.92 -17.65
CA ALA A 63 -41.96 -9.70 -17.04
C ALA A 63 -42.01 -9.90 -15.52
N ALA A 64 -40.85 -10.19 -14.93
CA ALA A 64 -40.71 -10.13 -13.49
C ALA A 64 -41.14 -8.72 -13.07
N LYS A 65 -42.07 -8.63 -12.11
CA LYS A 65 -42.34 -7.33 -11.46
C LYS A 65 -41.01 -6.82 -10.94
N ALA A 66 -40.51 -5.72 -11.49
CA ALA A 66 -39.29 -5.10 -11.02
C ALA A 66 -39.48 -4.74 -9.54
N GLY A 67 -38.86 -5.53 -8.66
CA GLY A 67 -38.80 -5.21 -7.24
C GLY A 67 -38.11 -3.86 -7.09
N ARG A 68 -38.62 -2.99 -6.22
CA ARG A 68 -37.94 -1.72 -5.94
C ARG A 68 -36.55 -2.06 -5.40
N LEU A 69 -35.51 -1.48 -6.02
CA LEU A 69 -34.13 -1.71 -5.58
C LEU A 69 -33.98 -1.33 -4.09
N PRO A 70 -33.07 -2.00 -3.36
CA PRO A 70 -32.56 -1.43 -2.11
C PRO A 70 -32.03 -0.02 -2.36
N VAL A 71 -32.28 0.90 -1.43
CA VAL A 71 -31.85 2.31 -1.53
C VAL A 71 -30.89 2.61 -0.40
N ALA A 72 -29.66 2.98 -0.74
CA ALA A 72 -28.72 3.64 0.15
C ALA A 72 -28.74 5.16 -0.09
N VAL A 73 -28.38 5.93 0.93
CA VAL A 73 -28.33 7.39 0.89
C VAL A 73 -26.95 7.83 1.35
N VAL A 74 -26.26 8.63 0.53
CA VAL A 74 -24.98 9.28 0.89
C VAL A 74 -25.19 10.79 0.91
N THR A 75 -24.85 11.43 2.03
CA THR A 75 -25.04 12.86 2.26
C THR A 75 -23.72 13.54 2.60
N ILE A 76 -23.42 14.62 1.89
CA ILE A 76 -22.28 15.50 2.14
C ILE A 76 -22.81 16.92 2.25
N GLY A 77 -22.65 17.53 3.43
CA GLY A 77 -23.06 18.92 3.66
C GLY A 77 -22.13 19.92 2.98
N PRO A 78 -22.58 21.16 2.70
CA PRO A 78 -21.75 22.22 2.11
C PRO A 78 -20.60 22.69 3.02
N SER A 79 -20.64 22.30 4.30
CA SER A 79 -19.62 22.58 5.31
C SER A 79 -19.14 21.29 5.99
N ALA A 80 -19.12 20.17 5.25
CA ALA A 80 -18.57 18.92 5.75
C ALA A 80 -17.09 19.06 6.11
N ASP A 81 -16.68 18.48 7.25
CA ASP A 81 -15.28 18.45 7.67
C ASP A 81 -14.38 17.82 6.60
N THR A 82 -13.14 18.30 6.52
CA THR A 82 -12.13 17.77 5.61
C THR A 82 -10.81 17.52 6.33
N VAL A 83 -10.16 16.41 6.03
CA VAL A 83 -8.78 16.11 6.44
C VAL A 83 -7.90 16.11 5.19
N SER A 84 -6.75 16.79 5.23
CA SER A 84 -5.81 16.76 4.09
C SER A 84 -5.31 15.34 3.86
N VAL A 85 -5.29 14.90 2.60
CA VAL A 85 -4.62 13.64 2.24
C VAL A 85 -3.10 13.86 2.31
N PRO A 86 -2.31 12.93 2.89
CA PRO A 86 -0.85 13.01 2.85
C PRO A 86 -0.34 13.00 1.40
N SER A 87 0.54 13.93 1.05
CA SER A 87 1.18 13.91 -0.27
C SER A 87 2.03 12.66 -0.46
N SER A 88 2.03 12.07 -1.65
CA SER A 88 2.75 10.82 -1.93
C SER A 88 2.27 9.66 -1.02
N TYR A 89 0.97 9.66 -0.69
CA TYR A 89 0.35 8.60 0.12
C TYR A 89 0.58 7.22 -0.52
N PHE A 90 0.18 7.04 -1.77
CA PHE A 90 0.33 5.77 -2.48
C PHE A 90 1.73 5.58 -3.08
N GLY A 91 2.15 4.32 -3.12
CA GLY A 91 3.45 3.87 -3.58
C GLY A 91 3.45 2.39 -3.90
N ILE A 92 4.58 1.91 -4.41
CA ILE A 92 4.84 0.51 -4.74
C ILE A 92 6.00 0.00 -3.89
N SER A 93 5.94 -1.26 -3.46
CA SER A 93 7.01 -2.02 -2.81
C SER A 93 7.41 -3.16 -3.74
N THR A 94 8.71 -3.44 -3.88
CA THR A 94 9.22 -4.50 -4.76
C THR A 94 10.53 -5.08 -4.26
N GLU A 95 10.79 -6.34 -4.62
CA GLU A 95 12.05 -7.02 -4.35
C GLU A 95 13.20 -6.45 -5.20
N TYR A 96 14.42 -6.43 -4.65
CA TYR A 96 15.67 -6.10 -5.35
C TYR A 96 15.85 -6.92 -6.63
N TRP A 97 15.53 -8.22 -6.60
CA TRP A 97 15.62 -9.09 -7.79
C TRP A 97 14.48 -8.90 -8.80
N ALA A 98 13.35 -8.33 -8.38
CA ALA A 98 12.19 -8.12 -9.25
C ALA A 98 12.37 -6.89 -10.16
N LEU A 99 13.01 -5.82 -9.67
CA LEU A 99 13.18 -4.58 -10.43
C LEU A 99 13.88 -4.79 -11.81
N PRO A 100 15.01 -5.54 -11.90
CA PRO A 100 15.64 -5.84 -13.20
C PRO A 100 14.80 -6.68 -14.16
N LEU A 101 13.74 -7.33 -13.67
CA LEU A 101 12.79 -8.10 -14.48
C LEU A 101 11.71 -7.19 -15.07
N PHE A 102 11.23 -6.20 -14.31
CA PHE A 102 10.33 -5.17 -14.82
C PHE A 102 11.01 -4.27 -15.86
N GLU A 103 12.27 -3.90 -15.63
CA GLU A 103 13.09 -3.11 -16.55
C GLU A 103 13.28 -3.76 -17.94
N ARG A 104 13.11 -5.10 -18.07
CA ARG A 104 13.15 -5.79 -19.37
C ARG A 104 12.12 -5.25 -20.37
N ASN A 105 11.01 -4.67 -19.88
CA ASN A 105 10.10 -3.87 -20.68
C ASN A 105 9.82 -2.54 -20.00
N THR A 106 10.88 -1.75 -19.84
CA THR A 106 10.83 -0.43 -19.19
C THR A 106 9.69 0.46 -19.70
N PRO A 107 9.44 0.65 -21.03
CA PRO A 107 8.37 1.52 -21.49
C PRO A 107 6.96 1.11 -21.04
N VAL A 108 6.71 -0.20 -20.87
CA VAL A 108 5.45 -0.71 -20.31
C VAL A 108 5.41 -0.53 -18.79
N PHE A 109 6.51 -0.84 -18.09
CA PHE A 109 6.61 -0.65 -16.64
C PHE A 109 6.32 0.80 -16.24
N GLU A 110 6.94 1.77 -16.92
CA GLU A 110 6.67 3.20 -16.73
C GLU A 110 5.19 3.57 -16.93
N ARG A 111 4.52 2.99 -17.95
CA ARG A 111 3.10 3.27 -18.20
C ARG A 111 2.24 2.75 -17.06
N VAL A 112 2.62 1.65 -16.42
CA VAL A 112 1.99 1.17 -15.19
C VAL A 112 2.26 2.11 -14.01
N LEU A 113 3.51 2.55 -13.80
CA LEU A 113 3.83 3.53 -12.74
C LEU A 113 3.06 4.84 -12.92
N ARG A 114 2.86 5.30 -14.16
CA ARG A 114 2.05 6.50 -14.46
C ARG A 114 0.53 6.31 -14.33
N MET A 115 0.01 5.09 -14.49
CA MET A 115 -1.39 4.78 -14.12
C MET A 115 -1.59 4.76 -12.60
N LEU A 116 -0.53 4.41 -11.87
CA LEU A 116 -0.49 4.31 -10.41
C LEU A 116 0.10 5.57 -9.74
N HIS A 117 -0.08 6.74 -10.34
CA HIS A 117 0.45 8.00 -9.83
C HIS A 117 -0.56 9.14 -9.84
N VAL A 118 -1.01 9.54 -8.63
CA VAL A 118 -1.90 10.67 -8.38
C VAL A 118 -1.33 11.96 -8.97
N GLN A 119 -2.01 12.49 -9.98
CA GLN A 119 -1.54 13.67 -10.70
C GLN A 119 -1.60 14.93 -9.84
N GLY A 120 -0.41 15.42 -9.49
CA GLY A 120 -0.21 16.66 -8.72
C GLY A 120 -0.20 16.48 -7.20
N ASP A 121 -0.08 15.25 -6.69
CA ASP A 121 0.05 14.91 -5.27
C ASP A 121 1.47 14.45 -4.88
N GLY A 122 2.49 15.17 -5.39
CA GLY A 122 3.89 14.80 -5.20
C GLY A 122 4.37 13.66 -6.11
N PRO A 123 5.58 13.12 -5.89
CA PRO A 123 6.13 11.99 -6.63
C PRO A 123 5.60 10.63 -6.13
N LEU A 124 5.59 9.61 -6.99
CA LEU A 124 5.33 8.23 -6.57
C LEU A 124 6.49 7.69 -5.70
N VAL A 125 6.17 6.98 -4.62
CA VAL A 125 7.18 6.30 -3.78
C VAL A 125 7.37 4.85 -4.26
N LEU A 126 8.62 4.46 -4.48
CA LEU A 126 9.04 3.08 -4.77
C LEU A 126 9.95 2.59 -3.64
N ARG A 127 9.48 1.62 -2.85
CA ARG A 127 10.27 0.89 -1.84
C ARG A 127 10.94 -0.31 -2.51
N ILE A 128 12.26 -0.43 -2.34
CA ILE A 128 13.07 -1.52 -2.88
C ILE A 128 13.63 -2.29 -1.68
N GLY A 129 13.09 -3.49 -1.47
CA GLY A 129 13.11 -4.13 -0.16
C GLY A 129 12.51 -5.53 -0.19
N GLY A 130 11.77 -5.91 0.85
CA GLY A 130 11.17 -7.24 0.97
C GLY A 130 12.19 -8.27 1.49
N ASP A 131 11.84 -9.56 1.44
CA ASP A 131 12.74 -10.65 1.83
C ASP A 131 14.10 -10.56 1.11
N SER A 132 14.13 -9.99 -0.11
CA SER A 132 15.35 -9.80 -0.89
C SER A 132 16.35 -8.78 -0.34
N ALA A 133 15.95 -7.91 0.59
CA ALA A 133 16.86 -6.95 1.22
C ALA A 133 18.00 -7.70 1.93
N ASP A 134 17.65 -8.66 2.78
CA ASP A 134 18.56 -9.51 3.55
C ASP A 134 19.27 -10.60 2.72
N HIS A 135 19.08 -10.58 1.40
CA HIS A 135 19.81 -11.39 0.44
C HIS A 135 20.70 -10.53 -0.48
N SER A 136 20.62 -9.21 -0.39
CA SER A 136 21.23 -8.27 -1.35
C SER A 136 22.54 -7.69 -0.81
N PHE A 137 23.56 -7.66 -1.67
CA PHE A 137 24.90 -7.21 -1.32
C PHE A 137 25.45 -6.24 -2.38
N TRP A 138 26.13 -5.18 -1.93
CA TRP A 138 26.85 -4.29 -2.85
C TRP A 138 28.06 -4.99 -3.48
N ALA A 139 28.04 -5.07 -4.80
CA ALA A 139 29.04 -5.72 -5.63
C ALA A 139 29.58 -4.74 -6.69
N PRO A 140 30.40 -3.74 -6.30
CA PRO A 140 30.97 -2.75 -7.21
C PRO A 140 31.97 -3.36 -8.21
N LYS A 141 32.49 -4.56 -7.91
CA LYS A 141 33.35 -5.37 -8.78
C LYS A 141 32.72 -6.75 -8.94
N ALA A 142 32.94 -7.38 -10.09
CA ALA A 142 32.46 -8.73 -10.34
C ALA A 142 33.02 -9.71 -9.29
N ARG A 143 32.12 -10.33 -8.52
CA ARG A 143 32.41 -11.35 -7.50
C ARG A 143 31.44 -12.51 -7.71
N LYS A 144 31.92 -13.75 -7.58
CA LYS A 144 31.03 -14.92 -7.52
C LYS A 144 30.28 -14.89 -6.19
N MET A 145 28.98 -14.67 -6.23
CA MET A 145 28.11 -14.74 -5.05
C MET A 145 27.60 -16.17 -4.83
N PRO A 146 27.19 -16.53 -3.60
CA PRO A 146 26.36 -17.70 -3.33
C PRO A 146 25.05 -17.68 -4.14
N GLY A 147 24.46 -18.84 -4.41
CA GLY A 147 23.24 -18.93 -5.23
C GLY A 147 21.97 -18.34 -4.60
N TRP A 148 21.98 -18.11 -3.28
CA TRP A 148 20.91 -17.44 -2.53
C TRP A 148 21.06 -15.92 -2.48
N ALA A 149 22.23 -15.38 -2.86
CA ALA A 149 22.58 -13.98 -2.69
C ALA A 149 22.45 -13.18 -3.99
N PHE A 150 21.84 -12.00 -3.90
CA PHE A 150 21.67 -11.06 -5.00
C PHE A 150 22.80 -10.01 -5.03
N ALA A 151 23.35 -9.78 -6.23
CA ALA A 151 24.42 -8.81 -6.43
C ALA A 151 23.83 -7.45 -6.88
N VAL A 152 23.82 -6.48 -5.98
CA VAL A 152 23.53 -5.08 -6.32
C VAL A 152 24.78 -4.51 -7.00
N THR A 153 24.69 -4.17 -8.28
CA THR A 153 25.85 -3.81 -9.12
C THR A 153 25.78 -2.36 -9.61
N PRO A 154 26.89 -1.78 -10.11
CA PRO A 154 26.86 -0.48 -10.80
C PRO A 154 25.86 -0.44 -11.97
N THR A 155 25.60 -1.59 -12.62
CA THR A 155 24.56 -1.70 -13.66
C THR A 155 23.15 -1.57 -13.09
N PHE A 156 22.85 -2.22 -11.96
CA PHE A 156 21.57 -2.05 -11.25
C PHE A 156 21.37 -0.58 -10.88
N LEU A 157 22.38 0.04 -10.27
CA LEU A 157 22.34 1.42 -9.83
C LEU A 157 22.18 2.43 -10.99
N SER A 158 22.81 2.17 -12.14
CA SER A 158 22.67 2.99 -13.35
C SER A 158 21.25 2.95 -13.93
N ARG A 159 20.58 1.78 -13.88
CA ARG A 159 19.19 1.67 -14.33
C ARG A 159 18.19 2.28 -13.35
N LEU A 160 18.40 2.07 -12.05
CA LEU A 160 17.65 2.75 -11.00
C LEU A 160 17.78 4.28 -11.12
N ARG A 161 18.97 4.80 -11.43
CA ARG A 161 19.17 6.22 -11.76
C ARG A 161 18.30 6.67 -12.93
N ALA A 162 18.30 5.93 -14.04
CA ALA A 162 17.50 6.27 -15.22
C ALA A 162 15.99 6.27 -14.92
N LEU A 163 15.51 5.33 -14.09
CA LEU A 163 14.12 5.28 -13.62
C LEU A 163 13.77 6.53 -12.79
N VAL A 164 14.62 6.91 -11.82
CA VAL A 164 14.45 8.09 -10.98
C VAL A 164 14.49 9.39 -11.81
N GLU A 165 15.45 9.56 -12.70
CA GLU A 165 15.60 10.78 -13.51
C GLU A 165 14.40 11.03 -14.44
N ARG A 166 13.84 9.96 -15.02
CA ARG A 166 12.75 10.03 -15.98
C ARG A 166 11.37 10.10 -15.33
N ASP A 167 11.07 9.18 -14.42
CA ASP A 167 9.73 9.02 -13.83
C ASP A 167 9.58 9.77 -12.49
N ARG A 168 10.68 10.38 -11.99
CA ARG A 168 10.72 11.22 -10.78
C ARG A 168 10.21 10.54 -9.52
N VAL A 169 10.34 9.21 -9.45
CA VAL A 169 10.01 8.44 -8.25
C VAL A 169 10.92 8.81 -7.09
N ARG A 170 10.39 8.74 -5.86
CA ARG A 170 11.19 8.76 -4.63
C ARG A 170 11.41 7.33 -4.17
N LEU A 171 12.53 7.08 -3.50
CA LEU A 171 12.95 5.75 -3.08
C LEU A 171 12.95 5.60 -1.57
N ILE A 172 12.36 4.50 -1.10
CA ILE A 172 12.74 3.88 0.17
C ILE A 172 13.66 2.71 -0.21
N VAL A 173 14.82 2.61 0.43
CA VAL A 173 15.83 1.60 0.07
C VAL A 173 16.18 0.81 1.32
N ASP A 174 15.80 -0.46 1.33
CA ASP A 174 16.04 -1.33 2.48
C ASP A 174 17.52 -1.75 2.54
N LEU A 175 18.06 -1.87 3.75
CA LEU A 175 19.42 -2.29 4.03
C LEU A 175 19.42 -3.68 4.69
N ASN A 176 20.32 -4.54 4.22
CA ASN A 176 20.49 -5.93 4.65
C ASN A 176 20.91 -6.01 6.13
N LEU A 177 19.97 -6.31 7.01
CA LEU A 177 20.19 -6.38 8.45
C LEU A 177 20.86 -7.69 8.87
N VAL A 178 20.56 -8.79 8.18
CA VAL A 178 20.80 -10.14 8.72
C VAL A 178 22.07 -10.81 8.19
N THR A 179 22.34 -10.70 6.89
CA THR A 179 23.39 -11.50 6.21
C THR A 179 24.61 -10.69 5.78
N ASP A 180 24.54 -9.37 5.95
CA ASP A 180 25.66 -8.46 5.78
C ASP A 180 25.97 -7.74 7.10
N THR A 181 26.94 -6.84 7.08
CA THR A 181 27.26 -5.97 8.22
C THR A 181 26.80 -4.53 7.95
N PRO A 182 26.49 -3.72 8.98
CA PRO A 182 26.17 -2.30 8.82
C PRO A 182 27.21 -1.53 8.00
N PHE A 183 28.50 -1.91 8.10
CA PHE A 183 29.58 -1.30 7.31
C PHE A 183 29.46 -1.58 5.80
N THR A 184 29.20 -2.82 5.39
CA THR A 184 29.06 -3.16 3.97
C THR A 184 27.74 -2.61 3.40
N ALA A 185 26.65 -2.71 4.16
CA ALA A 185 25.36 -2.17 3.75
C ALA A 185 25.37 -0.64 3.66
N ALA A 186 26.12 0.05 4.53
CA ALA A 186 26.38 1.49 4.36
C ALA A 186 27.19 1.80 3.10
N ALA A 187 28.03 0.89 2.61
CA ALA A 187 28.70 1.07 1.30
C ALA A 187 27.71 0.94 0.12
N TRP A 188 26.61 0.18 0.25
CA TRP A 188 25.48 0.24 -0.69
C TRP A 188 24.80 1.61 -0.62
N ALA A 189 24.37 2.02 0.57
CA ALA A 189 23.65 3.27 0.81
C ALA A 189 24.41 4.50 0.26
N ARG A 190 25.70 4.64 0.61
CA ARG A 190 26.59 5.70 0.13
C ARG A 190 26.79 5.68 -1.39
N ALA A 191 26.86 4.49 -2.01
CA ALA A 191 26.97 4.36 -3.46
C ALA A 191 25.66 4.78 -4.17
N ALA A 192 24.52 4.35 -3.65
CA ALA A 192 23.20 4.73 -4.13
C ALA A 192 23.02 6.25 -4.07
N GLU A 193 23.24 6.85 -2.91
CA GLU A 193 23.18 8.29 -2.70
C GLU A 193 24.10 9.08 -3.65
N THR A 194 25.37 8.71 -3.73
CA THR A 194 26.36 9.45 -4.55
C THR A 194 26.00 9.42 -6.05
N THR A 195 25.28 8.38 -6.49
CA THR A 195 25.00 8.14 -7.91
C THR A 195 23.60 8.59 -8.33
N LEU A 196 22.62 8.58 -7.42
CA LEU A 196 21.24 8.95 -7.72
C LEU A 196 21.01 10.48 -7.62
N PRO A 197 19.96 11.02 -8.27
CA PRO A 197 19.62 12.44 -8.15
C PRO A 197 19.37 12.86 -6.70
N ARG A 198 19.93 14.01 -6.27
CA ARG A 198 19.89 14.44 -4.86
C ARG A 198 18.46 14.45 -4.29
N GLY A 199 18.31 13.81 -3.13
CA GLY A 199 17.04 13.66 -2.41
C GLY A 199 16.05 12.69 -3.06
N SER A 200 16.43 11.92 -4.09
CA SER A 200 15.56 10.88 -4.63
C SER A 200 15.27 9.79 -3.60
N ILE A 201 16.27 9.43 -2.79
CA ILE A 201 16.08 8.61 -1.59
C ILE A 201 15.43 9.49 -0.52
N ILE A 202 14.33 9.01 0.07
CA ILE A 202 13.61 9.69 1.16
C ILE A 202 13.82 9.03 2.52
N GLY A 203 14.30 7.79 2.54
CA GLY A 203 14.74 7.09 3.74
C GLY A 203 15.44 5.77 3.39
N PHE A 204 16.31 5.31 4.29
CA PHE A 204 16.83 3.94 4.26
C PHE A 204 16.09 3.11 5.32
N GLU A 205 15.48 2.00 4.92
CA GLU A 205 14.76 1.11 5.85
C GLU A 205 15.73 0.03 6.38
N VAL A 206 15.79 -0.19 7.69
CA VAL A 206 16.76 -1.14 8.29
C VAL A 206 16.11 -2.51 8.48
N GLY A 207 16.47 -3.47 7.62
CA GLY A 207 15.90 -4.82 7.60
C GLY A 207 14.47 -4.89 7.05
N ASN A 208 13.89 -6.10 7.06
CA ASN A 208 12.53 -6.37 6.58
C ASN A 208 11.85 -7.47 7.41
N GLU A 209 10.74 -7.19 8.09
CA GLU A 209 10.02 -8.14 8.96
C GLU A 209 10.88 -8.75 10.08
N PRO A 210 11.62 -7.95 10.87
CA PRO A 210 12.54 -8.48 11.87
C PRO A 210 11.85 -9.21 13.03
N ASP A 211 10.54 -9.03 13.19
CA ASP A 211 9.67 -9.79 14.09
C ASP A 211 9.39 -11.24 13.65
N LEU A 212 9.83 -11.65 12.45
CA LEU A 212 9.76 -13.03 11.95
C LEU A 212 11.10 -13.78 12.02
N TYR A 213 12.15 -13.10 12.48
CA TYR A 213 13.53 -13.56 12.38
C TYR A 213 13.91 -14.58 13.46
N GLU A 214 13.63 -15.85 13.19
CA GLU A 214 14.07 -17.01 13.97
C GLU A 214 14.88 -18.01 13.12
N ARG A 215 15.70 -18.87 13.74
CA ARG A 215 16.48 -19.92 13.07
C ARG A 215 15.71 -20.70 11.99
N LYS A 216 14.45 -21.05 12.28
CA LYS A 216 13.58 -21.81 11.36
C LYS A 216 13.22 -21.00 10.11
N TYR A 217 13.06 -19.67 10.24
CA TYR A 217 12.82 -18.78 9.11
C TYR A 217 14.09 -18.73 8.23
N TRP A 218 15.29 -18.56 8.81
CA TRP A 218 16.57 -18.62 8.06
C TRP A 218 16.80 -19.93 7.30
N GLU A 219 16.50 -21.06 7.94
CA GLU A 219 16.57 -22.38 7.34
C GLU A 219 15.57 -22.57 6.18
N ALA A 220 14.50 -21.78 6.14
CA ALA A 220 13.52 -21.79 5.05
C ALA A 220 13.83 -20.78 3.93
N THR A 221 14.41 -19.61 4.25
CA THR A 221 14.63 -18.52 3.29
C THR A 221 16.00 -18.55 2.61
N MET A 222 17.08 -18.81 3.36
CA MET A 222 18.45 -18.67 2.84
C MET A 222 19.13 -20.00 2.51
N ALA A 223 18.88 -21.01 3.34
CA ALA A 223 19.77 -22.15 3.47
C ALA A 223 19.18 -23.42 2.84
N ARG A 224 19.92 -24.06 1.93
CA ARG A 224 19.61 -25.43 1.48
C ARG A 224 20.16 -26.48 2.46
N SER A 225 20.80 -26.05 3.55
CA SER A 225 21.41 -26.89 4.58
C SER A 225 21.62 -26.10 5.89
N PRO A 226 21.39 -26.69 7.09
CA PRO A 226 21.68 -26.06 8.38
C PRO A 226 23.13 -25.58 8.59
N LEU A 227 24.10 -26.02 7.76
CA LEU A 227 25.45 -25.46 7.78
C LEU A 227 25.52 -24.04 7.21
N GLU A 228 24.63 -23.67 6.29
CA GLU A 228 24.60 -22.33 5.67
C GLU A 228 23.96 -21.29 6.59
N SER A 229 23.00 -21.70 7.44
CA SER A 229 22.36 -20.84 8.45
C SER A 229 23.11 -20.77 9.79
N SER A 230 24.12 -21.62 10.00
CA SER A 230 24.87 -21.70 11.26
C SER A 230 25.59 -20.40 11.74
N PRO A 231 26.04 -19.46 10.89
CA PRO A 231 26.67 -18.21 11.36
C PRO A 231 25.67 -17.08 11.67
N LEU A 232 24.37 -17.30 11.43
CA LEU A 232 23.32 -16.31 11.64
C LEU A 232 22.85 -16.27 13.11
N PRO A 233 22.28 -15.14 13.59
CA PRO A 233 21.68 -15.07 14.92
C PRO A 233 20.58 -16.13 15.11
N LEU A 234 20.46 -16.64 16.34
CA LEU A 234 19.43 -17.61 16.74
C LEU A 234 18.02 -17.07 16.51
N GLU A 235 17.83 -15.82 16.90
CA GLU A 235 16.64 -14.99 16.77
C GLU A 235 17.09 -13.53 16.75
N VAL A 236 16.27 -12.64 16.19
CA VAL A 236 16.37 -11.20 16.43
C VAL A 236 15.26 -10.82 17.40
N THR A 237 15.56 -9.90 18.31
CA THR A 237 14.62 -9.38 19.31
C THR A 237 14.48 -7.86 19.13
N ALA A 238 13.41 -7.26 19.65
CA ALA A 238 13.24 -5.81 19.64
C ALA A 238 14.47 -5.04 20.20
N SER A 239 15.12 -5.59 21.24
CA SER A 239 16.31 -4.99 21.84
C SER A 239 17.57 -5.16 21.00
N SER A 240 17.78 -6.32 20.35
CA SER A 240 18.93 -6.49 19.45
C SER A 240 18.76 -5.70 18.17
N TYR A 241 17.55 -5.66 17.60
CA TYR A 241 17.22 -4.80 16.46
C TYR A 241 17.54 -3.33 16.73
N VAL A 242 17.24 -2.84 17.94
CA VAL A 242 17.62 -1.47 18.34
C VAL A 242 19.13 -1.27 18.35
N ALA A 243 19.91 -2.24 18.84
CA ALA A 243 21.38 -2.14 18.81
C ALA A 243 21.92 -2.16 17.37
N ASP A 244 21.37 -3.02 16.50
CA ASP A 244 21.73 -3.06 15.08
C ASP A 244 21.35 -1.74 14.37
N PHE A 245 20.17 -1.18 14.67
CA PHE A 245 19.71 0.12 14.17
C PHE A 245 20.63 1.28 14.62
N ASP A 246 21.07 1.27 15.89
CA ASP A 246 22.02 2.24 16.42
C ASP A 246 23.39 2.15 15.70
N ASP A 247 23.86 0.94 15.37
CA ASP A 247 25.06 0.74 14.57
C ASP A 247 24.89 1.19 13.11
N TYR A 248 23.71 1.00 12.51
CA TYR A 248 23.36 1.57 11.20
C TYR A 248 23.37 3.10 11.21
N ALA A 249 22.72 3.72 12.19
CA ALA A 249 22.67 5.17 12.37
C ALA A 249 24.09 5.76 12.49
N ARG A 250 24.93 5.14 13.34
CA ARG A 250 26.31 5.54 13.54
C ARG A 250 27.14 5.44 12.25
N VAL A 251 27.12 4.30 11.57
CA VAL A 251 27.94 4.08 10.37
C VAL A 251 27.49 4.94 9.19
N LEU A 252 26.19 5.24 9.06
CA LEU A 252 25.70 6.15 8.03
C LEU A 252 26.04 7.62 8.38
N GLY A 253 25.89 8.03 9.64
CA GLY A 253 26.29 9.35 10.13
C GLY A 253 27.80 9.64 10.01
N GLU A 254 28.65 8.63 10.09
CA GLU A 254 30.11 8.70 9.87
C GLU A 254 30.52 8.95 8.38
N GLY A 255 29.76 9.75 7.63
CA GLY A 255 30.13 10.21 6.28
C GLY A 255 29.04 10.29 5.21
N ALA A 256 27.76 10.16 5.56
CA ALA A 256 26.62 10.45 4.69
C ALA A 256 25.74 11.59 5.29
N PRO A 257 24.95 12.33 4.48
CA PRO A 257 24.18 13.50 4.89
C PRO A 257 22.73 13.13 5.32
N ASP A 258 21.89 14.16 5.46
CA ASP A 258 20.54 14.24 6.05
C ASP A 258 19.43 13.30 5.48
N ILE A 259 19.70 12.03 5.18
CA ILE A 259 18.67 11.02 4.84
C ILE A 259 18.29 10.26 6.13
N PRO A 260 17.01 10.25 6.54
CA PRO A 260 16.58 9.53 7.73
C PRO A 260 16.60 8.00 7.55
N LEU A 261 16.69 7.30 8.67
CA LEU A 261 16.40 5.87 8.79
C LEU A 261 14.93 5.62 9.07
N PHE A 262 14.40 4.57 8.47
CA PHE A 262 13.05 4.06 8.65
C PHE A 262 13.10 2.67 9.29
N GLY A 263 12.06 2.31 10.05
CA GLY A 263 11.93 1.01 10.70
C GLY A 263 10.77 0.97 11.69
N PRO A 264 10.44 -0.17 12.31
CA PRO A 264 11.15 -1.44 12.22
C PRO A 264 10.76 -2.34 11.05
N ALA A 265 9.89 -1.92 10.12
CA ALA A 265 9.36 -2.76 9.03
C ALA A 265 8.72 -4.08 9.52
N VAL A 266 8.04 -4.05 10.68
CA VAL A 266 7.43 -5.25 11.29
C VAL A 266 6.29 -5.83 10.47
N ALA A 267 6.26 -7.17 10.35
CA ALA A 267 5.24 -7.92 9.62
C ALA A 267 3.83 -7.71 10.16
N HIS A 268 3.68 -7.55 11.49
CA HIS A 268 2.38 -7.47 12.15
C HIS A 268 2.32 -6.34 13.20
N PRO A 269 2.07 -5.07 12.80
CA PRO A 269 2.10 -3.90 13.69
C PRO A 269 1.24 -4.00 14.97
N ARG A 270 0.14 -4.78 14.95
CA ARG A 270 -0.69 -5.05 16.13
C ARG A 270 -0.02 -5.96 17.16
N VAL A 271 0.70 -6.97 16.68
CA VAL A 271 1.33 -8.00 17.52
C VAL A 271 2.70 -7.52 17.99
N SER A 272 3.46 -6.91 17.08
CA SER A 272 4.84 -6.46 17.25
C SER A 272 4.92 -4.99 17.66
N LEU A 273 3.93 -4.50 18.43
CA LEU A 273 3.88 -3.10 18.88
C LEU A 273 4.99 -2.79 19.89
N ASP A 274 5.50 -3.80 20.59
CA ASP A 274 6.66 -3.72 21.47
C ASP A 274 7.95 -3.41 20.69
N TRP A 275 8.12 -3.93 19.47
CA TRP A 275 9.24 -3.58 18.58
C TRP A 275 9.21 -2.10 18.22
N ILE A 276 8.04 -1.60 17.80
CA ILE A 276 7.81 -0.18 17.50
C ILE A 276 8.09 0.69 18.73
N SER A 277 7.55 0.31 19.89
CA SER A 277 7.70 1.07 21.14
C SER A 277 9.15 1.08 21.63
N THR A 278 9.86 -0.05 21.53
CA THR A 278 11.28 -0.18 21.91
C THR A 278 12.18 0.61 20.96
N LEU A 279 11.86 0.63 19.66
CA LEU A 279 12.56 1.48 18.71
C LEU A 279 12.38 2.97 19.07
N ILE A 280 11.16 3.41 19.36
CA ILE A 280 10.88 4.84 19.61
C ILE A 280 11.43 5.33 20.96
N ALA A 281 11.50 4.47 21.98
CA ALA A 281 11.84 4.85 23.35
C ALA A 281 13.19 5.56 23.57
N ASN A 282 14.12 5.46 22.62
CA ASN A 282 15.43 6.13 22.68
C ASN A 282 15.44 7.56 22.11
N GLU A 283 14.31 8.09 21.62
CA GLU A 283 14.16 9.46 21.07
C GLU A 283 15.26 9.85 20.05
N ARG A 284 15.58 8.93 19.12
CA ARG A 284 16.63 9.13 18.10
C ARG A 284 16.24 10.19 17.07
N SER A 285 17.19 11.04 16.70
CA SER A 285 17.02 12.06 15.63
C SER A 285 17.05 11.47 14.21
N GLU A 286 17.64 10.28 14.09
CA GLU A 286 17.90 9.57 12.85
C GLU A 286 16.68 8.78 12.37
N LEU A 287 15.76 8.43 13.26
CA LEU A 287 14.50 7.77 12.93
C LEU A 287 13.50 8.80 12.37
N GLY A 288 13.26 8.78 11.06
CA GLY A 288 12.37 9.76 10.40
C GLY A 288 10.93 9.29 10.18
N GLU A 289 10.69 7.98 10.11
CA GLU A 289 9.36 7.40 9.87
C GLU A 289 9.29 5.99 10.48
N VAL A 290 8.18 5.69 11.15
CA VAL A 290 7.90 4.36 11.70
C VAL A 290 7.25 3.51 10.62
N THR A 291 7.72 2.29 10.42
CA THR A 291 7.24 1.43 9.34
C THR A 291 6.82 0.05 9.77
N GLY A 292 5.93 -0.56 8.99
CA GLY A 292 5.44 -1.92 9.18
C GLY A 292 4.64 -2.39 7.98
N HIS A 293 4.22 -3.65 8.00
CA HIS A 293 3.55 -4.29 6.87
C HIS A 293 2.12 -4.71 7.22
N LEU A 294 1.31 -5.02 6.20
CA LEU A 294 -0.08 -5.41 6.43
C LEU A 294 -0.70 -6.27 5.33
N TYR A 295 -1.25 -7.41 5.73
CA TYR A 295 -2.01 -8.31 4.86
C TYR A 295 -3.21 -8.89 5.64
N PRO A 296 -4.46 -8.78 5.15
CA PRO A 296 -5.63 -9.26 5.91
C PRO A 296 -5.74 -10.79 5.97
N TYR A 297 -5.10 -11.51 5.02
CA TYR A 297 -5.14 -12.97 4.92
C TYR A 297 -3.80 -13.53 4.43
N SER A 298 -3.57 -14.83 4.64
CA SER A 298 -2.32 -15.51 4.30
C SER A 298 -2.53 -16.79 3.49
N ALA A 299 -1.81 -16.94 2.37
CA ALA A 299 -1.78 -18.19 1.61
C ALA A 299 -0.88 -19.28 2.24
N CYS A 300 -0.10 -18.94 3.27
CA CYS A 300 0.60 -19.93 4.09
C CYS A 300 -0.38 -20.74 4.96
N VAL A 301 -1.51 -20.15 5.39
CA VAL A 301 -2.56 -20.84 6.16
C VAL A 301 -3.25 -21.90 5.30
N LYS A 302 -3.24 -23.15 5.77
CA LYS A 302 -3.77 -24.31 5.02
C LYS A 302 -5.20 -24.70 5.40
N HIS A 303 -5.63 -24.46 6.63
CA HIS A 303 -6.94 -24.88 7.13
C HIS A 303 -8.02 -23.82 6.82
N PRO A 304 -9.10 -24.14 6.07
CA PRO A 304 -10.13 -23.15 5.72
C PRO A 304 -10.92 -22.56 6.90
N SER A 305 -10.93 -23.25 8.04
CA SER A 305 -11.57 -22.80 9.28
C SER A 305 -10.81 -21.68 10.00
N ASP A 306 -9.51 -21.57 9.77
CA ASP A 306 -8.66 -20.51 10.31
C ASP A 306 -9.16 -19.13 9.82
N ALA A 307 -9.14 -18.11 10.67
CA ALA A 307 -9.62 -16.77 10.35
C ALA A 307 -8.80 -16.12 9.21
N SER A 308 -7.50 -16.36 9.19
CA SER A 308 -6.54 -15.79 8.23
C SER A 308 -6.52 -16.52 6.87
N PHE A 309 -7.30 -17.61 6.70
CA PHE A 309 -7.41 -18.30 5.41
C PHE A 309 -8.15 -17.42 4.36
N PRO A 310 -7.63 -17.25 3.13
CA PRO A 310 -8.21 -16.29 2.20
C PRO A 310 -9.40 -16.87 1.43
N THR A 311 -10.49 -16.10 1.34
CA THR A 311 -11.63 -16.35 0.44
C THR A 311 -12.13 -15.03 -0.14
N VAL A 312 -12.81 -15.04 -1.29
CA VAL A 312 -13.45 -13.84 -1.87
C VAL A 312 -14.43 -13.19 -0.89
N ALA A 313 -15.24 -13.99 -0.18
CA ALA A 313 -16.20 -13.47 0.79
C ALA A 313 -15.53 -12.77 1.98
N ARG A 314 -14.38 -13.28 2.45
CA ARG A 314 -13.57 -12.64 3.49
C ARG A 314 -12.88 -11.37 2.97
N LEU A 315 -12.28 -11.40 1.77
CA LEU A 315 -11.65 -10.23 1.17
C LEU A 315 -12.63 -9.04 0.95
N LEU A 316 -13.92 -9.33 0.78
CA LEU A 316 -14.98 -8.33 0.66
C LEU A 316 -15.70 -7.98 1.97
N SER A 317 -15.24 -8.53 3.11
CA SER A 317 -15.82 -8.27 4.43
C SER A 317 -15.22 -7.02 5.09
N PRO A 318 -15.92 -6.40 6.07
CA PRO A 318 -15.38 -5.26 6.82
C PRO A 318 -14.05 -5.56 7.54
N GLU A 319 -13.79 -6.81 7.91
CA GLU A 319 -12.54 -7.24 8.52
C GLU A 319 -11.34 -6.99 7.59
N ALA A 320 -11.53 -7.12 6.26
CA ALA A 320 -10.48 -6.91 5.27
C ALA A 320 -10.15 -5.42 5.01
N SER A 321 -10.93 -4.46 5.52
CA SER A 321 -10.64 -3.02 5.40
C SER A 321 -10.66 -2.30 6.74
N SER A 322 -11.77 -2.32 7.48
CA SER A 322 -11.88 -1.75 8.82
C SER A 322 -11.16 -2.57 9.89
N GLY A 323 -11.03 -3.88 9.73
CA GLY A 323 -10.15 -4.70 10.58
C GLY A 323 -8.69 -4.28 10.45
N LEU A 324 -8.20 -4.10 9.22
CA LEU A 324 -6.85 -3.60 8.94
C LEU A 324 -6.53 -2.25 9.60
N ALA A 325 -7.48 -1.31 9.61
CA ALA A 325 -7.32 -0.05 10.35
C ALA A 325 -7.18 -0.25 11.87
N ASN A 326 -7.90 -1.21 12.44
CA ASN A 326 -7.76 -1.54 13.87
C ASN A 326 -6.39 -2.18 14.17
N ASP A 327 -5.84 -2.97 13.24
CA ASP A 327 -4.54 -3.62 13.40
C ASP A 327 -3.36 -2.62 13.38
N VAL A 328 -3.49 -1.47 12.70
CA VAL A 328 -2.46 -0.42 12.69
C VAL A 328 -2.69 0.69 13.72
N ALA A 329 -3.88 0.81 14.31
CA ALA A 329 -4.26 1.93 15.16
C ALA A 329 -3.30 2.18 16.34
N GLY A 330 -2.79 1.11 16.97
CA GLY A 330 -1.79 1.22 18.05
C GLY A 330 -0.44 1.75 17.56
N ALA A 331 0.02 1.28 16.40
CA ALA A 331 1.28 1.71 15.79
C ALA A 331 1.22 3.18 15.34
N VAL A 332 0.13 3.57 14.67
CA VAL A 332 -0.15 4.97 14.28
C VAL A 332 -0.13 5.88 15.50
N ALA A 333 -0.89 5.55 16.55
CA ALA A 333 -0.96 6.36 17.76
C ALA A 333 0.40 6.50 18.46
N THR A 334 1.20 5.43 18.50
CA THR A 334 2.53 5.42 19.14
C THR A 334 3.54 6.27 18.35
N ALA A 335 3.54 6.17 17.03
CA ALA A 335 4.37 7.01 16.15
C ALA A 335 3.99 8.50 16.27
N HIS A 336 2.70 8.81 16.11
CA HIS A 336 2.19 10.19 16.12
C HIS A 336 2.38 10.87 17.48
N ALA A 337 2.22 10.14 18.60
CA ALA A 337 2.50 10.66 19.94
C ALA A 337 3.97 11.07 20.15
N SER A 338 4.87 10.52 19.33
CA SER A 338 6.31 10.77 19.36
C SER A 338 6.76 11.72 18.24
N GLY A 339 5.82 12.36 17.54
CA GLY A 339 6.09 13.29 16.43
C GLY A 339 6.52 12.63 15.13
N LEU A 340 6.51 11.30 15.06
CA LEU A 340 6.88 10.51 13.88
C LEU A 340 5.65 10.16 13.05
N LYS A 341 5.86 9.88 11.77
CA LYS A 341 4.85 9.31 10.88
C LYS A 341 4.76 7.79 11.02
N PHE A 342 3.65 7.21 10.58
CA PHE A 342 3.52 5.77 10.39
C PHE A 342 3.18 5.41 8.92
N ARG A 343 4.07 4.67 8.25
CA ARG A 343 3.92 4.25 6.85
C ARG A 343 3.88 2.73 6.73
N LEU A 344 2.96 2.22 5.92
CA LEU A 344 2.97 0.80 5.54
C LEU A 344 3.89 0.59 4.33
N THR A 345 5.14 0.23 4.56
CA THR A 345 6.14 0.00 3.50
C THR A 345 5.95 -1.31 2.74
N GLU A 346 5.03 -2.17 3.21
CA GLU A 346 4.53 -3.31 2.44
C GLU A 346 3.07 -3.65 2.75
N LEU A 347 2.21 -3.75 1.73
CA LEU A 347 0.87 -4.34 1.89
C LEU A 347 0.35 -5.00 0.61
N ASN A 348 -0.53 -6.01 0.75
CA ASN A 348 -1.39 -6.51 -0.33
C ASN A 348 -2.58 -7.31 0.25
N SER A 349 -3.46 -7.80 -0.62
CA SER A 349 -4.67 -8.57 -0.31
C SER A 349 -4.44 -9.89 0.43
N VAL A 350 -3.35 -10.60 0.11
CA VAL A 350 -3.02 -11.92 0.69
C VAL A 350 -1.49 -12.11 0.65
N THR A 351 -0.87 -12.48 1.77
CA THR A 351 0.59 -12.75 1.85
C THR A 351 0.96 -14.15 1.31
N CYS A 352 2.25 -14.50 1.35
CA CYS A 352 2.85 -15.71 0.80
C CYS A 352 2.61 -15.85 -0.72
N GLY A 353 2.86 -14.77 -1.46
CA GLY A 353 2.65 -14.69 -2.91
C GLY A 353 1.18 -14.61 -3.37
N GLY A 354 0.22 -14.81 -2.46
CA GLY A 354 -1.22 -14.76 -2.72
C GLY A 354 -1.87 -16.11 -3.01
N LYS A 355 -3.20 -16.12 -3.13
CA LYS A 355 -4.02 -17.31 -3.35
C LYS A 355 -4.79 -17.21 -4.67
N GLY A 356 -4.58 -18.17 -5.57
CA GLY A 356 -5.37 -18.30 -6.80
C GLY A 356 -6.87 -18.47 -6.50
N GLY A 357 -7.72 -17.78 -7.26
CA GLY A 357 -9.16 -17.70 -7.00
C GLY A 357 -9.54 -16.71 -5.88
N VAL A 358 -8.58 -15.93 -5.37
CA VAL A 358 -8.81 -14.79 -4.48
C VAL A 358 -7.98 -13.59 -4.94
N SER A 359 -6.65 -13.67 -4.86
CA SER A 359 -5.73 -12.55 -5.10
C SER A 359 -5.61 -12.11 -6.57
N ASN A 360 -6.08 -12.94 -7.51
CA ASN A 360 -6.19 -12.61 -8.93
C ASN A 360 -7.63 -12.38 -9.39
N THR A 361 -8.56 -12.11 -8.47
CA THR A 361 -10.00 -11.92 -8.79
C THR A 361 -10.44 -10.48 -8.59
N PHE A 362 -11.54 -10.09 -9.24
CA PHE A 362 -12.15 -8.76 -9.15
C PHE A 362 -12.50 -8.30 -7.72
N ALA A 363 -12.61 -9.23 -6.77
CA ALA A 363 -12.69 -8.91 -5.35
C ALA A 363 -11.52 -8.04 -4.87
N THR A 364 -10.31 -8.19 -5.44
CA THR A 364 -9.16 -7.33 -5.14
C THR A 364 -9.31 -5.90 -5.66
N ALA A 365 -10.04 -5.71 -6.76
CA ALA A 365 -10.35 -4.39 -7.29
C ALA A 365 -11.23 -3.64 -6.29
N LEU A 366 -12.34 -4.26 -5.86
CA LEU A 366 -13.28 -3.68 -4.88
C LEU A 366 -12.65 -3.48 -3.49
N TRP A 367 -11.75 -4.39 -3.09
CA TRP A 367 -11.10 -4.35 -1.77
C TRP A 367 -10.09 -3.21 -1.64
N ALA A 368 -9.23 -2.99 -2.65
CA ALA A 368 -8.06 -2.14 -2.49
C ALA A 368 -8.41 -0.66 -2.21
N PRO A 369 -9.30 0.04 -2.95
CA PRO A 369 -9.66 1.42 -2.64
C PRO A 369 -10.30 1.55 -1.26
N ASP A 370 -11.14 0.59 -0.87
CA ASP A 370 -11.79 0.59 0.44
C ASP A 370 -10.78 0.44 1.59
N ALA A 371 -9.83 -0.49 1.46
CA ALA A 371 -8.75 -0.66 2.42
C ALA A 371 -7.82 0.56 2.47
N LEU A 372 -7.40 1.08 1.32
CA LEU A 372 -6.49 2.22 1.21
C LEU A 372 -7.08 3.51 1.82
N PHE A 373 -8.35 3.82 1.55
CA PHE A 373 -9.03 4.95 2.21
C PHE A 373 -9.33 4.69 3.69
N THR A 374 -9.57 3.44 4.09
CA THR A 374 -9.75 3.09 5.51
C THR A 374 -8.48 3.30 6.32
N LEU A 375 -7.33 2.89 5.79
CA LEU A 375 -6.01 3.11 6.39
C LEU A 375 -5.66 4.61 6.46
N MET A 376 -5.94 5.36 5.39
CA MET A 376 -5.76 6.82 5.35
C MET A 376 -6.59 7.53 6.43
N ARG A 377 -7.86 7.13 6.60
CA ARG A 377 -8.73 7.65 7.66
C ARG A 377 -8.27 7.23 9.07
N ALA A 378 -7.56 6.12 9.20
CA ALA A 378 -7.00 5.64 10.46
C ALA A 378 -5.70 6.37 10.87
N GLY A 379 -5.17 7.26 10.02
CA GLY A 379 -3.96 8.04 10.30
C GLY A 379 -2.66 7.40 9.78
N VAL A 380 -2.75 6.39 8.90
CA VAL A 380 -1.57 5.95 8.14
C VAL A 380 -1.12 7.09 7.21
N ASP A 381 0.15 7.49 7.29
CA ASP A 381 0.71 8.62 6.55
C ASP A 381 1.09 8.26 5.09
N GLY A 382 1.23 6.96 4.80
CA GLY A 382 1.52 6.46 3.46
C GLY A 382 1.53 4.94 3.38
N VAL A 383 1.54 4.44 2.15
CA VAL A 383 1.40 3.01 1.83
C VAL A 383 2.22 2.63 0.60
N ASN A 384 2.79 1.43 0.59
CA ASN A 384 3.46 0.84 -0.56
C ASN A 384 2.85 -0.54 -0.85
N LEU A 385 2.08 -0.65 -1.93
CA LEU A 385 1.54 -1.93 -2.36
C LEU A 385 2.65 -2.83 -2.89
N HIS A 386 2.76 -4.04 -2.36
CA HIS A 386 3.82 -4.98 -2.73
C HIS A 386 3.57 -5.66 -4.09
N VAL A 387 4.59 -5.66 -4.93
CA VAL A 387 4.56 -6.15 -6.31
C VAL A 387 5.78 -7.03 -6.57
N ARG A 388 5.56 -8.35 -6.56
CA ARG A 388 6.49 -9.37 -7.05
C ARG A 388 6.13 -9.78 -8.47
N GLU A 389 7.14 -9.98 -9.30
CA GLU A 389 7.06 -10.17 -10.74
C GLU A 389 6.18 -11.35 -11.20
N TYR A 390 6.11 -12.41 -10.37
CA TYR A 390 5.35 -13.64 -10.65
C TYR A 390 4.29 -13.97 -9.59
N ALA A 391 4.30 -13.30 -8.43
CA ALA A 391 3.32 -13.54 -7.37
C ALA A 391 1.90 -13.30 -7.87
N ILE A 392 0.92 -14.08 -7.39
CA ILE A 392 -0.47 -14.00 -7.87
C ILE A 392 -1.28 -12.85 -7.25
N ASN A 393 -0.77 -12.24 -6.17
CA ASN A 393 -1.31 -11.02 -5.54
C ASN A 393 -0.83 -9.71 -6.18
N ALA A 394 0.18 -9.72 -7.04
CA ALA A 394 0.61 -8.50 -7.72
C ALA A 394 -0.50 -7.93 -8.63
N PRO A 395 -0.67 -6.60 -8.75
CA PRO A 395 -1.66 -5.98 -9.64
C PRO A 395 -1.42 -6.27 -11.12
N PHE A 396 -0.18 -6.60 -11.49
CA PHE A 396 0.21 -6.94 -12.85
C PHE A 396 1.39 -7.93 -12.83
N SER A 397 1.66 -8.53 -13.98
CA SER A 397 2.98 -9.13 -14.27
C SER A 397 3.47 -8.68 -15.64
N LEU A 398 4.79 -8.53 -15.81
CA LEU A 398 5.41 -8.26 -17.10
C LEU A 398 6.06 -9.54 -17.63
N ASN A 399 5.74 -9.92 -18.86
CA ASN A 399 6.31 -11.09 -19.51
C ASN A 399 6.66 -10.79 -20.98
N LYS A 400 7.11 -11.80 -21.73
CA LYS A 400 7.55 -11.64 -23.13
C LYS A 400 6.46 -11.16 -24.11
N TYR A 401 5.18 -11.19 -23.70
CA TYR A 401 4.03 -10.67 -24.44
C TYR A 401 3.57 -9.28 -23.94
N GLY A 402 4.33 -8.63 -23.06
CA GLY A 402 4.00 -7.34 -22.46
C GLY A 402 3.36 -7.44 -21.08
N LEU A 403 2.50 -6.47 -20.77
CA LEU A 403 1.70 -6.37 -19.56
C LEU A 403 0.60 -7.45 -19.53
N ASN A 404 0.54 -8.17 -18.42
CA ASN A 404 -0.65 -8.90 -18.02
C ASN A 404 -1.29 -8.16 -16.83
N PRO A 405 -2.28 -7.28 -17.07
CA PRO A 405 -2.99 -6.61 -16.00
C PRO A 405 -3.88 -7.61 -15.26
N ARG A 406 -4.08 -7.41 -13.96
CA ARG A 406 -5.03 -8.19 -13.15
C ARG A 406 -6.04 -7.24 -12.50
N PRO A 407 -7.18 -7.75 -11.98
CA PRO A 407 -8.25 -6.87 -11.50
C PRO A 407 -7.82 -5.84 -10.45
N LEU A 408 -6.90 -6.18 -9.54
CA LEU A 408 -6.32 -5.25 -8.57
C LEU A 408 -5.78 -3.95 -9.21
N LEU A 409 -5.17 -4.01 -10.40
CA LEU A 409 -4.67 -2.81 -11.10
C LEU A 409 -5.78 -1.80 -11.42
N TYR A 410 -6.98 -2.28 -11.74
CA TYR A 410 -8.12 -1.41 -12.05
C TYR A 410 -8.70 -0.75 -10.80
N GLY A 411 -8.74 -1.49 -9.67
CA GLY A 411 -9.12 -0.90 -8.38
C GLY A 411 -8.15 0.20 -7.96
N LEU A 412 -6.84 -0.04 -8.10
CA LEU A 412 -5.84 0.99 -7.83
C LEU A 412 -6.00 2.21 -8.75
N ASP A 413 -6.22 2.03 -10.05
CA ASP A 413 -6.50 3.15 -10.98
C ASP A 413 -7.78 3.92 -10.59
N MET A 414 -8.80 3.26 -10.03
CA MET A 414 -10.00 3.91 -9.45
C MET A 414 -9.71 4.68 -8.15
N PHE A 415 -8.86 4.15 -7.27
CA PHE A 415 -8.37 4.86 -6.08
C PHE A 415 -7.61 6.13 -6.47
N GLU A 416 -6.64 6.01 -7.38
CA GLU A 416 -5.82 7.12 -7.88
C GLU A 416 -6.67 8.21 -8.56
N ARG A 417 -7.69 7.83 -9.35
CA ARG A 417 -8.65 8.76 -9.97
C ARG A 417 -9.58 9.46 -8.98
N THR A 418 -9.78 8.89 -7.79
CA THR A 418 -10.57 9.51 -6.72
C THR A 418 -9.77 10.62 -6.05
N LEU A 419 -8.43 10.51 -6.04
CA LEU A 419 -7.50 11.53 -5.56
C LEU A 419 -7.18 12.60 -6.62
N GLY A 420 -6.25 13.49 -6.29
CA GLY A 420 -5.78 14.56 -7.16
C GLY A 420 -5.02 15.63 -6.36
N ALA A 421 -4.49 16.64 -7.05
CA ALA A 421 -3.76 17.72 -6.40
C ALA A 421 -4.58 18.42 -5.30
N GLN A 422 -3.96 18.62 -4.12
CA GLN A 422 -4.61 19.19 -2.93
C GLN A 422 -5.84 18.37 -2.48
N ALA A 423 -5.74 17.04 -2.54
CA ALA A 423 -6.80 16.15 -2.08
C ALA A 423 -7.09 16.35 -0.57
N GLN A 424 -8.37 16.38 -0.25
CA GLN A 424 -8.87 16.39 1.12
C GLN A 424 -9.96 15.33 1.25
N LEU A 425 -9.79 14.38 2.16
CA LEU A 425 -10.81 13.40 2.52
C LEU A 425 -11.98 14.11 3.21
N VAL A 426 -13.19 13.92 2.71
CA VAL A 426 -14.40 14.64 3.13
C VAL A 426 -15.26 13.75 4.03
N ARG A 427 -15.69 14.26 5.18
CA ARG A 427 -16.66 13.56 6.04
C ARG A 427 -18.00 13.43 5.30
N LEU A 428 -18.52 12.21 5.22
CA LEU A 428 -19.84 11.91 4.69
C LEU A 428 -20.70 11.20 5.71
N HIS A 429 -22.01 11.27 5.54
CA HIS A 429 -22.98 10.44 6.24
C HIS A 429 -23.57 9.43 5.26
N MET A 430 -23.64 8.17 5.65
CA MET A 430 -24.22 7.10 4.84
C MET A 430 -25.31 6.37 5.64
N SER A 431 -26.43 6.10 5.00
CA SER A 431 -27.48 5.22 5.49
C SER A 431 -27.76 4.17 4.43
N GLU A 432 -27.53 2.89 4.74
CA GLU A 432 -27.72 1.80 3.79
C GLU A 432 -28.67 0.71 4.34
N PRO A 433 -29.32 -0.09 3.48
CA PRO A 433 -30.07 -1.26 3.92
C PRO A 433 -29.16 -2.28 4.61
N ARG A 434 -29.70 -3.06 5.56
CA ARG A 434 -28.92 -4.13 6.18
C ARG A 434 -28.44 -5.11 5.10
N ARG A 435 -27.12 -5.34 5.04
CA ARG A 435 -26.41 -6.27 4.13
C ARG A 435 -26.20 -5.79 2.69
N SER A 436 -26.32 -4.50 2.36
CA SER A 436 -25.84 -4.01 1.04
C SER A 436 -24.31 -4.08 0.90
N ASN A 437 -23.54 -3.89 1.99
CA ASN A 437 -22.08 -3.92 1.96
C ASN A 437 -21.51 -2.86 0.99
N LEU A 438 -22.13 -1.67 1.00
CA LEU A 438 -21.65 -0.51 0.26
C LEU A 438 -20.55 0.18 1.08
N SER A 439 -19.44 0.53 0.42
CA SER A 439 -18.49 1.50 0.95
C SER A 439 -18.56 2.79 0.13
N ALA A 440 -18.45 3.93 0.79
CA ALA A 440 -18.49 5.24 0.16
C ALA A 440 -17.32 6.09 0.68
N TRP A 441 -16.62 6.74 -0.24
CA TRP A 441 -15.45 7.57 0.03
C TRP A 441 -15.57 8.86 -0.75
N ALA A 442 -15.25 10.00 -0.13
CA ALA A 442 -15.39 11.29 -0.75
C ALA A 442 -14.11 12.12 -0.60
N VAL A 443 -13.66 12.72 -1.70
CA VAL A 443 -12.43 13.50 -1.76
C VAL A 443 -12.70 14.80 -2.51
N ARG A 444 -12.38 15.93 -1.90
CA ARG A 444 -12.32 17.23 -2.58
C ARG A 444 -10.92 17.41 -3.14
N VAL A 445 -10.80 17.82 -4.40
CA VAL A 445 -9.53 18.13 -5.06
C VAL A 445 -9.52 19.56 -5.60
N ARG A 446 -8.35 20.03 -6.05
CA ARG A 446 -8.16 21.37 -6.63
C ARG A 446 -9.22 21.70 -7.70
N GLY A 447 -9.68 22.95 -7.69
CA GLY A 447 -10.69 23.45 -8.63
C GLY A 447 -12.12 23.17 -8.20
N ASP A 448 -12.33 22.96 -6.89
CA ASP A 448 -13.64 22.71 -6.27
C ASP A 448 -14.39 21.52 -6.89
N VAL A 449 -13.63 20.47 -7.24
CA VAL A 449 -14.19 19.19 -7.67
C VAL A 449 -14.33 18.29 -6.44
N LEU A 450 -15.51 17.68 -6.28
CA LEU A 450 -15.77 16.62 -5.32
C LEU A 450 -15.90 15.30 -6.08
N HIS A 451 -15.04 14.36 -5.73
CA HIS A 451 -15.13 12.96 -6.11
C HIS A 451 -15.84 12.18 -5.01
N VAL A 452 -16.75 11.28 -5.39
CA VAL A 452 -17.41 10.32 -4.51
C VAL A 452 -17.27 8.94 -5.15
N LEU A 453 -16.40 8.11 -4.58
CA LEU A 453 -16.22 6.71 -4.93
C LEU A 453 -17.23 5.86 -4.14
N LEU A 454 -17.98 5.04 -4.86
CA LEU A 454 -18.98 4.12 -4.33
C LEU A 454 -18.58 2.71 -4.74
N ILE A 455 -18.40 1.83 -3.75
CA ILE A 455 -17.88 0.47 -3.92
C ILE A 455 -18.93 -0.50 -3.39
N ASP A 456 -19.70 -1.11 -4.29
CA ASP A 456 -20.68 -2.12 -3.92
C ASP A 456 -20.01 -3.49 -3.85
N LYS A 457 -19.91 -4.04 -2.63
CA LYS A 457 -19.39 -5.39 -2.34
C LYS A 457 -20.53 -6.39 -2.08
N GLY A 458 -21.78 -5.98 -2.29
CA GLY A 458 -23.00 -6.77 -2.13
C GLY A 458 -23.31 -7.70 -3.31
N ASN A 459 -24.39 -8.47 -3.17
CA ASN A 459 -24.82 -9.47 -4.18
C ASN A 459 -26.04 -9.03 -5.01
N HIS A 460 -26.51 -7.79 -4.85
CA HIS A 460 -27.71 -7.26 -5.48
C HIS A 460 -27.48 -5.81 -5.91
N ASP A 461 -28.03 -5.42 -7.07
CA ASP A 461 -27.94 -4.05 -7.55
C ASP A 461 -28.57 -3.07 -6.56
N LEU A 462 -27.95 -1.91 -6.41
CA LEU A 462 -28.28 -0.90 -5.40
C LEU A 462 -28.64 0.42 -6.07
N GLN A 463 -29.68 1.10 -5.59
CA GLN A 463 -29.87 2.52 -5.87
C GLN A 463 -29.16 3.33 -4.77
N VAL A 464 -28.36 4.31 -5.16
CA VAL A 464 -27.73 5.27 -4.26
C VAL A 464 -28.26 6.66 -4.55
N ASP A 465 -28.91 7.26 -3.55
CA ASP A 465 -29.37 8.64 -3.56
C ASP A 465 -28.25 9.51 -2.97
N LEU A 466 -27.76 10.48 -3.76
CA LEU A 466 -26.57 11.28 -3.47
C LEU A 466 -26.97 12.74 -3.19
N HIS A 467 -27.01 13.10 -1.91
CA HIS A 467 -27.23 14.47 -1.45
C HIS A 467 -25.88 15.19 -1.34
N LEU A 468 -25.43 15.79 -2.44
CA LEU A 468 -24.13 16.47 -2.56
C LEU A 468 -24.30 18.00 -2.61
N PRO A 469 -23.29 18.81 -2.22
CA PRO A 469 -23.35 20.26 -2.27
C PRO A 469 -23.03 20.80 -3.69
N ALA A 470 -23.73 20.26 -4.69
CA ALA A 470 -23.58 20.58 -6.10
C ALA A 470 -24.94 20.55 -6.83
N THR A 471 -25.08 21.39 -7.86
CA THR A 471 -26.31 21.53 -8.66
C THR A 471 -26.08 21.33 -10.16
N GLY A 472 -24.81 21.25 -10.60
CA GLY A 472 -24.47 20.95 -11.99
C GLY A 472 -24.60 19.45 -12.32
N PRO A 473 -24.39 19.05 -13.59
CA PRO A 473 -24.31 17.63 -13.94
C PRO A 473 -23.11 16.95 -13.25
N ALA A 474 -23.27 15.68 -12.88
CA ALA A 474 -22.19 14.84 -12.35
C ALA A 474 -21.69 13.88 -13.43
N THR A 475 -20.37 13.71 -13.56
CA THR A 475 -19.77 12.64 -14.37
C THR A 475 -19.75 11.34 -13.58
N VAL A 476 -19.90 10.20 -14.23
CA VAL A 476 -19.83 8.87 -13.59
C VAL A 476 -18.86 7.98 -14.37
N GLN A 477 -17.76 7.60 -13.73
CA GLN A 477 -16.89 6.51 -14.19
C GLN A 477 -17.34 5.19 -13.55
N ARG A 478 -17.15 4.06 -14.22
CA ARG A 478 -17.60 2.74 -13.71
C ARG A 478 -16.57 1.64 -13.93
N LEU A 479 -16.24 0.93 -12.86
CA LEU A 479 -15.44 -0.30 -12.91
C LEU A 479 -16.34 -1.51 -12.63
N THR A 480 -16.43 -2.43 -13.60
CA THR A 480 -17.35 -3.58 -13.56
C THR A 480 -16.67 -4.85 -14.06
N ALA A 481 -17.06 -6.02 -13.55
CA ALA A 481 -16.71 -7.34 -14.08
C ALA A 481 -17.92 -8.29 -13.98
N PRO A 482 -17.87 -9.51 -14.58
CA PRO A 482 -19.00 -10.46 -14.50
C PRO A 482 -19.35 -10.92 -13.07
N SER A 483 -18.37 -10.92 -12.16
CA SER A 483 -18.53 -11.22 -10.73
C SER A 483 -17.28 -10.82 -9.95
N ALA A 484 -17.38 -10.72 -8.61
CA ALA A 484 -16.22 -10.56 -7.73
C ALA A 484 -15.17 -11.69 -7.88
N SER A 485 -15.59 -12.91 -8.20
CA SER A 485 -14.67 -14.04 -8.39
C SER A 485 -14.04 -14.09 -9.80
N SER A 486 -14.37 -13.16 -10.70
CA SER A 486 -13.83 -13.12 -12.06
C SER A 486 -12.34 -12.78 -12.05
N THR A 487 -11.54 -13.56 -12.76
CA THR A 487 -10.09 -13.32 -12.96
C THR A 487 -9.76 -12.55 -14.23
N SER A 488 -10.79 -12.18 -14.99
CA SER A 488 -10.73 -11.43 -16.25
C SER A 488 -12.12 -10.91 -16.62
N GLY A 489 -12.18 -10.01 -17.61
CA GLY A 489 -13.44 -9.43 -18.11
C GLY A 489 -13.87 -8.17 -17.39
N GLU A 490 -13.03 -7.65 -16.48
CA GLU A 490 -13.16 -6.32 -15.91
C GLU A 490 -12.97 -5.21 -16.97
N THR A 491 -13.73 -4.13 -16.82
CA THR A 491 -13.63 -2.93 -17.64
C THR A 491 -13.83 -1.68 -16.81
N LEU A 492 -13.05 -0.63 -17.08
CA LEU A 492 -13.27 0.73 -16.59
C LEU A 492 -13.79 1.60 -17.74
N ASP A 493 -14.95 2.22 -17.58
CA ASP A 493 -15.63 3.02 -18.62
C ASP A 493 -15.77 2.25 -19.96
N GLY A 494 -15.98 0.92 -19.91
CA GLY A 494 -16.05 0.07 -21.11
C GLY A 494 -14.70 -0.21 -21.79
N GLN A 495 -13.57 0.19 -21.19
CA GLN A 495 -12.21 -0.07 -21.67
C GLN A 495 -11.49 -1.10 -20.79
N ARG A 496 -10.54 -1.81 -21.39
CA ARG A 496 -9.62 -2.74 -20.70
C ARG A 496 -8.17 -2.30 -20.91
N ILE A 497 -7.28 -2.66 -20.00
CA ILE A 497 -5.85 -2.42 -20.15
C ILE A 497 -5.27 -3.45 -21.15
N GLY A 498 -4.44 -2.97 -22.08
CA GLY A 498 -3.76 -3.77 -23.10
C GLY A 498 -2.36 -4.26 -22.71
N PRO A 499 -1.74 -5.14 -23.51
CA PRO A 499 -0.38 -5.63 -23.26
C PRO A 499 0.68 -4.52 -23.32
N GLU A 500 0.39 -3.40 -23.98
CA GLU A 500 1.26 -2.24 -23.97
C GLU A 500 0.96 -1.27 -22.82
N GLY A 501 0.08 -1.59 -21.87
CA GLY A 501 -0.34 -0.63 -20.82
C GLY A 501 -1.19 0.53 -21.34
N ASN A 502 -1.82 0.35 -22.50
CA ASN A 502 -2.75 1.31 -23.11
C ASN A 502 -4.21 0.88 -22.87
N TRP A 503 -5.12 1.85 -22.77
CA TRP A 503 -6.56 1.56 -22.71
C TRP A 503 -7.09 1.14 -24.10
N ILE A 504 -7.77 0.00 -24.16
CA ILE A 504 -8.34 -0.60 -25.37
C ILE A 504 -9.86 -0.64 -25.22
N GLY A 505 -10.58 -0.18 -26.26
CA GLY A 505 -12.03 -0.06 -26.27
C GLY A 505 -12.50 1.39 -26.36
N THR A 506 -13.80 1.61 -26.51
CA THR A 506 -14.39 2.95 -26.54
C THR A 506 -14.70 3.39 -25.11
N ARG A 507 -14.19 4.54 -24.69
CA ARG A 507 -14.47 5.09 -23.36
C ARG A 507 -15.92 5.57 -23.26
N GLN A 508 -16.63 5.11 -22.24
CA GLN A 508 -18.03 5.43 -21.95
C GLN A 508 -18.16 6.03 -20.55
N VAL A 509 -17.98 7.34 -20.44
CA VAL A 509 -18.23 8.08 -19.19
C VAL A 509 -19.71 8.44 -19.12
N GLY A 510 -20.38 8.08 -18.02
CA GLY A 510 -21.76 8.46 -17.77
C GLY A 510 -21.90 9.92 -17.35
N THR A 511 -23.11 10.47 -17.49
CA THR A 511 -23.49 11.76 -16.88
C THR A 511 -24.86 11.64 -16.26
N ILE A 512 -25.04 12.16 -15.04
CA ILE A 512 -26.32 12.23 -14.34
C ILE A 512 -26.65 13.70 -14.01
N ALA A 513 -27.89 14.10 -14.25
CA ALA A 513 -28.36 15.45 -13.92
C ALA A 513 -28.73 15.55 -12.43
N ALA A 514 -28.56 16.73 -11.84
CA ALA A 514 -29.06 17.01 -10.50
C ALA A 514 -30.59 17.08 -10.53
N GLY A 515 -31.24 16.28 -9.68
CA GLY A 515 -32.68 16.36 -9.40
C GLY A 515 -32.97 17.23 -8.17
N ARG A 516 -34.26 17.37 -7.83
CA ARG A 516 -34.71 18.15 -6.65
C ARG A 516 -34.18 17.62 -5.32
N GLN A 517 -33.79 16.35 -5.27
CA GLN A 517 -33.26 15.65 -4.09
C GLN A 517 -31.77 15.30 -4.26
N GLY A 518 -31.02 16.02 -5.11
CA GLY A 518 -29.66 15.63 -5.50
C GLY A 518 -29.66 14.62 -6.65
N TYR A 519 -28.67 13.73 -6.68
CA TYR A 519 -28.46 12.78 -7.77
C TYR A 519 -28.95 11.38 -7.40
N VAL A 520 -29.36 10.58 -8.38
CA VAL A 520 -29.74 9.18 -8.19
C VAL A 520 -28.92 8.32 -9.13
N LEU A 521 -28.31 7.26 -8.59
CA LEU A 521 -27.41 6.38 -9.32
C LEU A 521 -27.73 4.91 -9.03
N THR A 522 -27.96 4.10 -10.05
CA THR A 522 -27.92 2.64 -9.90
C THR A 522 -26.49 2.14 -10.00
N ILE A 523 -26.07 1.31 -9.06
CA ILE A 523 -24.79 0.60 -9.04
C ILE A 523 -25.11 -0.90 -9.20
N PRO A 524 -24.58 -1.57 -10.24
CA PRO A 524 -24.66 -3.02 -10.34
C PRO A 524 -23.95 -3.70 -9.17
N ARG A 525 -24.45 -4.86 -8.74
CA ARG A 525 -23.79 -5.67 -7.71
C ARG A 525 -22.30 -5.86 -8.01
N GLN A 526 -21.45 -5.89 -6.98
CA GLN A 526 -20.01 -6.20 -7.12
C GLN A 526 -19.34 -5.29 -8.16
N SER A 527 -19.46 -3.96 -7.99
CA SER A 527 -18.90 -2.97 -8.91
C SER A 527 -18.60 -1.63 -8.22
N GLU A 528 -17.89 -0.74 -8.92
CA GLU A 528 -17.59 0.60 -8.45
C GLU A 528 -18.16 1.68 -9.37
N ALA A 529 -18.52 2.82 -8.77
CA ALA A 529 -18.83 4.04 -9.47
C ALA A 529 -18.10 5.23 -8.84
N LEU A 530 -17.33 5.97 -9.64
CA LEU A 530 -16.69 7.22 -9.23
C LEU A 530 -17.48 8.39 -9.82
N VAL A 531 -18.19 9.10 -8.94
CA VAL A 531 -19.01 10.27 -9.26
C VAL A 531 -18.19 11.54 -9.07
N GLY A 532 -18.12 12.38 -10.10
CA GLY A 532 -17.43 13.67 -10.06
C GLY A 532 -18.42 14.83 -10.22
N VAL A 533 -18.43 15.77 -9.29
CA VAL A 533 -19.20 17.03 -9.37
C VAL A 533 -18.31 18.24 -9.16
N ARG A 534 -18.68 19.38 -9.76
CA ARG A 534 -18.15 20.68 -9.35
C ARG A 534 -19.04 21.24 -8.26
N LEU A 535 -18.43 21.58 -7.13
CA LEU A 535 -19.09 22.27 -6.04
C LEU A 535 -19.49 23.67 -6.47
N GLY A 536 -20.65 24.14 -6.02
CA GLY A 536 -21.02 25.54 -6.18
C GLY A 536 -20.01 26.41 -5.42
N SER A 537 -19.51 27.48 -6.05
CA SER A 537 -18.66 28.43 -5.34
C SER A 537 -19.44 29.03 -4.18
N ALA A 538 -19.00 28.73 -2.96
CA ALA A 538 -19.62 29.28 -1.75
C ALA A 538 -19.63 30.81 -1.87
N PRO A 539 -20.74 31.49 -1.53
CA PRO A 539 -20.77 32.94 -1.54
C PRO A 539 -19.67 33.42 -0.59
N ARG A 540 -18.63 34.06 -1.14
CA ARG A 540 -17.59 34.70 -0.35
C ARG A 540 -18.29 35.75 0.50
N HIS A 541 -18.51 35.47 1.77
CA HIS A 541 -18.88 36.49 2.74
C HIS A 541 -17.78 37.54 2.70
N ALA A 542 -18.09 38.67 2.06
CA ALA A 542 -17.20 39.82 2.05
C ALA A 542 -17.04 40.27 3.50
N ALA A 543 -15.89 39.95 4.08
CA ALA A 543 -15.49 40.44 5.38
C ALA A 543 -15.31 41.96 5.24
N HIS A 544 -16.40 42.70 5.42
CA HIS A 544 -16.38 44.15 5.55
C HIS A 544 -15.65 44.50 6.85
N HIS A 545 -14.32 44.59 6.76
CA HIS A 545 -13.51 45.32 7.73
C HIS A 545 -13.89 46.81 7.69
N ARG A 546 -15.02 47.15 8.32
CA ARG A 546 -15.27 48.51 8.79
C ARG A 546 -14.32 48.78 9.95
N ALA A 547 -13.14 49.29 9.62
CA ALA A 547 -12.23 49.89 10.58
C ALA A 547 -12.95 51.03 11.32
N THR A 548 -13.49 50.74 12.50
CA THR A 548 -14.18 51.72 13.34
C THR A 548 -13.12 52.43 14.17
N VAL A 549 -12.66 53.57 13.67
CA VAL A 549 -11.77 54.48 14.42
C VAL A 549 -12.53 55.00 15.64
N ARG A 550 -12.29 54.39 16.80
CA ARG A 550 -12.74 54.94 18.09
C ARG A 550 -11.87 56.14 18.44
N ARG A 551 -12.36 57.35 18.15
CA ARG A 551 -11.98 58.53 18.96
C ARG A 551 -12.38 58.26 20.41
N ARG A 552 -11.45 58.43 21.34
CA ARG A 552 -11.74 58.64 22.76
C ARG A 552 -11.57 60.14 23.03
N ASP A 553 -12.69 60.84 23.07
CA ASP A 553 -12.72 62.21 23.59
C ASP A 553 -12.80 62.11 25.13
N ASN A 554 -11.86 62.79 25.81
CA ASN A 554 -11.75 62.78 27.27
C ASN A 554 -12.01 64.20 27.83
N HIS A 555 -13.06 64.32 28.63
CA HIS A 555 -13.39 65.43 29.54
C HIS A 555 -13.86 64.76 30.84
N HIS A 556 -13.54 65.18 32.07
CA HIS A 556 -12.89 66.37 32.65
C HIS A 556 -12.13 65.89 33.94
N ALA A 557 -11.48 66.68 34.83
CA ALA A 557 -11.33 68.12 35.06
C ALA A 557 -10.06 68.43 35.93
N THR A 558 -9.83 69.73 36.22
CA THR A 558 -9.14 70.30 37.40
C THR A 558 -7.78 69.77 37.90
N SER A 559 -6.71 70.59 37.79
CA SER A 559 -6.20 71.40 38.93
C SER A 559 -4.90 72.17 38.59
N THR A 560 -5.05 73.51 38.48
CA THR A 560 -4.20 74.61 39.01
C THR A 560 -2.65 74.67 38.89
N LEU A 561 -2.17 75.91 38.61
CA LEU A 561 -0.82 76.49 38.86
C LEU A 561 0.34 75.96 37.97
N VAL A 562 1.33 76.71 37.50
CA VAL A 562 1.64 78.14 37.23
C VAL A 562 3.11 78.11 36.75
N ALA A 563 3.48 78.83 35.67
CA ALA A 563 4.84 79.26 35.26
C ALA A 563 6.01 78.21 35.25
N GLU A 564 7.09 78.33 34.46
CA GLU A 564 7.58 79.40 33.59
C GLU A 564 8.43 78.85 32.43
N ARG A 565 9.09 79.76 31.71
CA ARG A 565 9.75 79.65 30.40
C ARG A 565 10.98 78.72 30.27
N PRO A 566 11.44 78.44 29.02
CA PRO A 566 12.43 77.41 28.70
C PRO A 566 13.87 77.96 28.58
N ASP A 567 14.88 77.08 28.40
CA ASP A 567 15.71 77.14 27.18
C ASP A 567 16.61 75.90 26.91
N ARG A 568 17.04 75.78 25.64
CA ARG A 568 18.35 75.31 25.11
C ARG A 568 18.91 73.89 25.34
N ARG A 569 19.21 73.26 24.19
CA ARG A 569 20.54 72.74 23.70
C ARG A 569 21.26 71.63 24.53
N SER A 570 22.07 70.72 23.97
CA SER A 570 22.49 70.42 22.58
C SER A 570 23.34 69.14 22.52
N HIS A 571 23.34 68.46 21.37
CA HIS A 571 24.46 67.71 20.73
C HIS A 571 25.23 66.56 21.46
N GLY A 572 25.78 65.65 20.64
CA GLY A 572 26.82 64.67 21.00
C GLY A 572 26.25 63.31 21.43
N ALA A 573 26.08 62.27 20.62
CA ALA A 573 26.90 61.69 19.54
C ALA A 573 28.13 60.87 20.02
N ALA A 574 28.29 59.69 19.40
CA ALA A 574 29.47 58.81 19.33
C ALA A 574 29.77 57.78 20.46
N ARG A 575 29.40 56.53 20.15
CA ARG A 575 30.27 55.33 20.08
C ARG A 575 31.38 55.10 21.14
N LYS A 576 31.25 53.99 21.88
CA LYS A 576 32.15 52.80 22.00
C LYS A 576 31.65 51.94 23.17
N ALA A 577 31.83 50.63 23.22
CA ALA A 577 32.50 49.70 22.30
C ALA A 577 31.58 48.51 21.96
#